data_AF-A0AAE1D0T1-F1
#
_entry.id   AF-A0AAE1D0T1-F1
#
_cell.length_a   1.000
_cell.length_b   1.000
_cell.length_c   1.000
_cell.angle_alpha   90.00
_cell.angle_beta   90.00
_cell.angle_gamma   90.00
#
_symmetry.space_group_name_H-M   'P 1'
#
loop_
_entity.id
_entity.type
_entity.pdbx_description
1 polymer ?
#
loop_
_entity_poly.entity_id
_entity_poly.type
_entity_poly.pdbx_seq_one_letter_code
_entity_poly.pdbx_strand_id
1 'polypeptide(L)'
;DLDSANKLKETYPGRVYITRFENFAMRPILSTKRLFNFLGLEMTKGIQTFVQSKTHSKVDRAGYSTSRADAFKACYRWRQSIPFNVVKAYDKFCRQPFSELGYLPVNSTEELRNFGVSLLSDRDNFP
;
A
#
# COMPACT_ATOMS: atom_id res chain seq x y z
N ASP A 1 7.94 -14.42 5.33
CA ASP A 1 6.71 -13.61 5.44
C ASP A 1 5.77 -13.78 4.27
N LEU A 2 6.20 -13.53 3.02
CA LEU A 2 5.35 -13.73 1.86
C LEU A 2 4.86 -15.19 1.73
N ASP A 3 5.76 -16.15 1.81
CA ASP A 3 5.41 -17.58 1.79
C ASP A 3 4.45 -17.96 2.90
N SER A 4 4.65 -17.38 4.10
CA SER A 4 3.76 -17.60 5.25
C SER A 4 2.37 -17.03 5.00
N ALA A 5 2.26 -15.86 4.38
CA ALA A 5 0.99 -15.24 4.03
C ALA A 5 0.25 -16.06 2.95
N ASN A 6 0.97 -16.51 1.92
CA ASN A 6 0.42 -17.38 0.88
C ASN A 6 -0.06 -18.71 1.47
N LYS A 7 0.76 -19.36 2.31
CA LYS A 7 0.39 -20.59 3.01
C LYS A 7 -0.84 -20.40 3.89
N LEU A 8 -0.96 -19.28 4.60
CA LEU A 8 -2.15 -18.96 5.41
C LEU A 8 -3.40 -18.85 4.53
N LYS A 9 -3.31 -18.19 3.37
CA LYS A 9 -4.43 -18.07 2.44
C LYS A 9 -4.85 -19.41 1.85
N GLU A 10 -3.89 -20.26 1.49
CA GLU A 10 -4.14 -21.62 0.99
C GLU A 10 -4.77 -22.51 2.07
N THR A 11 -4.29 -22.41 3.31
CA THR A 11 -4.79 -23.21 4.44
C THR A 11 -6.21 -22.80 4.84
N TYR A 12 -6.54 -21.50 4.74
CA TYR A 12 -7.83 -20.95 5.16
C TYR A 12 -8.49 -20.13 4.04
N PRO A 13 -8.97 -20.79 2.98
CA PRO A 13 -9.56 -20.11 1.84
C PRO A 13 -10.77 -19.27 2.27
N GLY A 14 -10.81 -18.02 1.82
CA GLY A 14 -11.85 -17.06 2.17
C GLY A 14 -11.80 -16.50 3.59
N ARG A 15 -10.79 -16.85 4.40
CA ARG A 15 -10.63 -16.33 5.79
C ARG A 15 -9.44 -15.41 5.97
N VAL A 16 -8.56 -15.30 4.97
CA VAL A 16 -7.39 -14.43 4.98
C VAL A 16 -7.54 -13.38 3.88
N TYR A 17 -7.47 -12.11 4.27
CA TYR A 17 -7.45 -10.97 3.35
C TYR A 17 -6.04 -10.39 3.29
N ILE A 18 -5.39 -10.55 2.14
CA ILE A 18 -4.05 -10.00 1.91
C ILE A 18 -4.17 -8.75 1.06
N THR A 19 -3.49 -7.69 1.48
CA THR A 19 -3.50 -6.41 0.80
C THR A 19 -2.24 -5.62 1.13
N ARG A 20 -1.88 -4.71 0.23
CA ARG A 20 -0.77 -3.78 0.39
C ARG A 20 -1.22 -2.54 1.13
N PHE A 21 -0.32 -1.95 1.91
CA PHE A 21 -0.57 -0.66 2.58
C PHE A 21 -0.86 0.44 1.54
N GLU A 22 -0.18 0.39 0.41
CA GLU A 22 -0.28 1.29 -0.73
C GLU A 22 -1.71 1.37 -1.28
N ASN A 23 -2.45 0.25 -1.27
CA ASN A 23 -3.85 0.22 -1.73
C ASN A 23 -4.70 1.14 -0.85
N PHE A 24 -4.55 1.04 0.48
CA PHE A 24 -5.24 1.91 1.43
C PHE A 24 -4.75 3.36 1.39
N ALA A 25 -3.47 3.58 1.11
CA ALA A 25 -2.92 4.93 0.98
C ALA A 25 -3.46 5.65 -0.28
N MET A 26 -3.54 4.96 -1.42
CA MET A 26 -3.98 5.56 -2.69
C MET A 26 -5.50 5.58 -2.85
N ARG A 27 -6.20 4.51 -2.46
CA ARG A 27 -7.63 4.33 -2.69
C ARG A 27 -8.34 3.94 -1.38
N PRO A 28 -8.26 4.76 -0.33
CA PRO A 28 -8.69 4.40 1.03
C PRO A 28 -10.14 3.91 1.09
N ILE A 29 -11.05 4.58 0.38
CA ILE A 29 -12.47 4.20 0.36
C ILE A 29 -12.71 2.90 -0.39
N LEU A 30 -12.09 2.72 -1.56
CA LEU A 30 -12.26 1.50 -2.36
C LEU A 30 -11.67 0.29 -1.63
N SER A 31 -10.47 0.42 -1.07
CA SER A 31 -9.80 -0.65 -0.32
C SER A 31 -10.54 -1.01 0.95
N THR A 32 -11.09 -0.03 1.67
CA THR A 32 -11.93 -0.30 2.85
C THR A 32 -13.22 -1.00 2.45
N LYS A 33 -13.88 -0.57 1.37
CA LYS A 33 -15.09 -1.24 0.88
C LYS A 33 -14.82 -2.70 0.53
N ARG A 34 -13.68 -3.02 -0.12
CA ARG A 34 -13.27 -4.40 -0.42
C ARG A 34 -13.04 -5.22 0.86
N LEU A 35 -12.38 -4.65 1.87
CA LEU A 35 -12.19 -5.29 3.17
C LEU A 35 -13.54 -5.56 3.87
N PHE A 36 -14.45 -4.59 3.86
CA PHE A 36 -15.77 -4.75 4.48
C PHE A 36 -16.59 -5.84 3.78
N ASN A 37 -16.60 -5.85 2.44
CA ASN A 37 -17.23 -6.92 1.67
C ASN A 37 -16.65 -8.30 2.01
N PHE A 38 -15.33 -8.40 2.16
CA PHE A 38 -14.66 -9.63 2.57
C PHE A 38 -15.12 -10.10 3.96
N LEU A 39 -15.33 -9.16 4.90
CA LEU A 39 -15.84 -9.45 6.24
C LEU A 39 -17.36 -9.69 6.29
N GLY A 40 -18.08 -9.56 5.17
CA GLY A 40 -19.54 -9.63 5.13
C GLY A 40 -20.22 -8.42 5.81
N LEU A 41 -19.54 -7.28 5.88
CA LEU A 41 -20.01 -6.06 6.52
C LEU A 41 -20.38 -5.00 5.47
N GLU A 42 -21.40 -4.19 5.77
CA GLU A 42 -21.75 -3.02 4.96
C GLU A 42 -20.94 -1.79 5.37
N MET A 43 -20.40 -1.06 4.40
CA MET A 43 -19.67 0.19 4.66
C MET A 43 -20.65 1.35 4.81
N THR A 44 -20.85 1.83 6.04
CA THR A 44 -21.71 2.99 6.32
C THR A 44 -21.04 4.31 5.94
N LYS A 45 -21.85 5.38 5.80
CA LYS A 45 -21.34 6.74 5.59
C LYS A 45 -20.40 7.19 6.71
N GLY A 46 -20.68 6.83 7.97
CA GLY A 46 -19.84 7.17 9.11
C GLY A 46 -18.44 6.55 9.02
N ILE A 47 -18.35 5.28 8.59
CA ILE A 47 -17.08 4.62 8.33
C ILE A 47 -16.34 5.30 7.19
N GLN A 48 -17.02 5.64 6.10
CA GLN A 48 -16.42 6.35 4.98
C GLN A 48 -15.79 7.69 5.41
N THR A 49 -16.52 8.48 6.21
CA THR A 49 -16.02 9.74 6.76
C THR A 49 -14.84 9.52 7.70
N PHE A 50 -14.92 8.50 8.57
CA PHE A 50 -13.82 8.14 9.47
C PHE A 50 -12.54 7.80 8.70
N VAL A 51 -12.65 6.92 7.69
CA VAL A 51 -11.53 6.53 6.84
C VAL A 51 -10.93 7.75 6.15
N GLN A 52 -11.75 8.58 5.49
CA GLN A 52 -11.27 9.81 4.86
C GLN A 52 -10.54 10.72 5.83
N SER A 53 -11.08 10.90 7.03
CA SER A 53 -10.49 11.75 8.06
C SER A 53 -9.11 11.24 8.47
N LYS A 54 -8.95 9.92 8.64
CA LYS A 54 -7.70 9.31 9.09
C LYS A 54 -6.65 9.20 8.00
N THR A 55 -7.04 9.00 6.74
CA THR A 55 -6.07 8.89 5.64
C THR A 55 -5.65 10.23 5.04
N HIS A 56 -6.44 11.30 5.24
CA HIS A 56 -6.12 12.66 4.79
C HIS A 56 -5.88 13.63 5.96
N SER A 57 -5.57 13.12 7.14
CA SER A 57 -5.26 13.96 8.30
C SER A 57 -4.01 14.83 8.04
N LYS A 58 -4.06 16.08 8.50
CA LYS A 58 -2.87 16.92 8.62
C LYS A 58 -2.03 16.40 9.79
N VAL A 59 -0.71 16.54 9.68
CA VAL A 59 0.25 16.07 10.69
C VAL A 59 -0.11 16.69 12.04
N ASP A 60 -0.41 15.85 13.01
CA ASP A 60 -0.43 16.25 14.41
C ASP A 60 0.96 15.95 14.98
N ARG A 61 1.69 16.97 15.47
CA ARG A 61 3.09 16.83 15.94
C ARG A 61 3.24 16.10 17.29
N ALA A 62 2.20 15.42 17.75
CA ALA A 62 2.27 14.57 18.93
C ALA A 62 2.92 13.23 18.56
N GLY A 63 4.09 12.94 19.16
CA GLY A 63 4.96 11.79 18.84
C GLY A 63 4.33 10.39 18.96
N TYR A 64 3.10 10.29 19.45
CA TYR A 64 2.34 9.03 19.62
C TYR A 64 0.95 9.05 18.96
N SER A 65 0.70 9.98 18.02
CA SER A 65 -0.59 10.05 17.34
C SER A 65 -0.71 9.04 16.19
N THR A 66 -1.85 8.34 16.10
CA THR A 66 -2.22 7.58 14.89
C THR A 66 -2.67 8.50 13.75
N SER A 67 -2.82 9.80 14.00
CA SER A 67 -2.98 10.85 13.00
C SER A 67 -1.66 11.09 12.27
N ARG A 68 -1.15 10.04 11.61
CA ARG A 68 -0.02 10.18 10.71
C ARG A 68 -0.50 11.06 9.54
N ALA A 69 0.39 11.94 9.09
CA ALA A 69 0.21 12.72 7.88
C ALA A 69 -0.46 11.89 6.77
N ASP A 70 -1.24 12.56 5.91
CA ASP A 70 -1.61 12.12 4.56
C ASP A 70 -0.96 10.78 4.15
N ALA A 71 -1.76 9.71 4.18
CA ALA A 71 -1.30 8.34 4.06
C ALA A 71 -0.53 8.12 2.75
N PHE A 72 -0.91 8.83 1.67
CA PHE A 72 -0.19 8.82 0.40
C PHE A 72 1.22 9.37 0.55
N LYS A 73 1.38 10.53 1.21
CA LYS A 73 2.71 11.12 1.45
C LYS A 73 3.58 10.23 2.33
N ALA A 74 3.00 9.63 3.37
CA ALA A 74 3.72 8.70 4.24
C ALA A 74 4.19 7.47 3.46
N CYS A 75 3.30 6.88 2.65
CA CYS A 75 3.56 5.71 1.83
C CYS A 75 4.69 5.95 0.81
N TYR A 76 4.64 7.06 0.08
CA TYR A 76 5.58 7.32 -1.01
C TYR A 76 6.78 8.19 -0.63
N ARG A 77 6.99 8.51 0.66
CA ARG A 77 8.13 9.33 1.12
C ARG A 77 9.48 8.79 0.66
N TRP A 78 9.63 7.47 0.60
CA TRP A 78 10.86 6.81 0.15
C TRP A 78 11.25 7.21 -1.28
N ARG A 79 10.27 7.52 -2.15
CA ARG A 79 10.47 7.99 -3.52
C ARG A 79 11.15 9.35 -3.61
N GLN A 80 11.29 10.08 -2.51
CA GLN A 80 12.10 11.31 -2.44
C GLN A 80 13.36 11.12 -1.62
N SER A 81 13.29 10.33 -0.55
CA SER A 81 14.38 10.20 0.41
C SER A 81 15.49 9.24 -0.03
N ILE A 82 15.17 8.22 -0.83
CA ILE A 82 16.16 7.22 -1.26
C ILE A 82 16.82 7.68 -2.58
N PRO A 83 18.17 7.68 -2.68
CA PRO A 83 18.88 7.93 -3.94
C PRO A 83 18.55 6.89 -5.02
N PHE A 84 18.51 7.32 -6.29
CA PHE A 84 18.13 6.44 -7.41
C PHE A 84 19.05 5.23 -7.57
N ASN A 85 20.37 5.39 -7.41
CA ASN A 85 21.32 4.29 -7.47
C ASN A 85 21.05 3.20 -6.41
N VAL A 86 20.58 3.60 -5.22
CA VAL A 86 20.18 2.68 -4.15
C VAL A 86 18.88 1.96 -4.51
N VAL A 87 17.90 2.68 -5.07
CA VAL A 87 16.66 2.06 -5.59
C VAL A 87 16.97 1.02 -6.67
N LYS A 88 17.86 1.33 -7.62
CA LYS A 88 18.29 0.37 -8.66
C LYS A 88 18.97 -0.86 -8.09
N ALA A 89 19.72 -0.72 -6.99
CA ALA A 89 20.28 -1.87 -6.29
C ALA A 89 19.16 -2.75 -5.70
N TYR A 90 18.15 -2.16 -5.05
CA TYR A 90 16.99 -2.90 -4.56
C TYR A 90 16.21 -3.58 -5.68
N ASP A 91 15.94 -2.89 -6.80
CA ASP A 91 15.27 -3.49 -7.97
C ASP A 91 16.03 -4.72 -8.51
N LYS A 92 17.36 -4.70 -8.43
CA LYS A 92 18.22 -5.82 -8.86
C LYS A 92 18.19 -6.97 -7.86
N PHE A 93 18.40 -6.70 -6.56
CA PHE A 93 18.53 -7.74 -5.54
C PHE A 93 17.20 -8.30 -5.06
N CYS A 94 16.14 -7.49 -5.04
CA CYS A 94 14.80 -7.85 -4.60
C CYS A 94 13.86 -8.18 -5.77
N ARG A 95 14.40 -8.51 -6.95
CA ARG A 95 13.61 -8.73 -8.18
C ARG A 95 12.49 -9.74 -7.99
N GLN A 96 12.79 -10.89 -7.39
CA GLN A 96 11.81 -11.96 -7.17
C GLN A 96 10.68 -11.51 -6.22
N PRO A 97 10.95 -11.10 -4.97
CA PRO A 97 9.87 -10.68 -4.08
C PRO A 97 9.12 -9.47 -4.63
N PHE A 98 9.79 -8.50 -5.29
CA PHE A 98 9.10 -7.37 -5.90
C PHE A 98 8.13 -7.80 -6.98
N SER A 99 8.51 -8.77 -7.82
CA SER A 99 7.60 -9.33 -8.84
C SER A 99 6.40 -10.03 -8.20
N GLU A 100 6.61 -10.81 -7.14
CA GLU A 100 5.54 -11.51 -6.43
C GLU A 100 4.59 -10.54 -5.70
N LEU A 101 5.15 -9.46 -5.13
CA LEU A 101 4.41 -8.39 -4.47
C LEU A 101 3.77 -7.38 -5.46
N GLY A 102 4.12 -7.48 -6.75
CA GLY A 102 3.64 -6.60 -7.81
C GLY A 102 4.23 -5.20 -7.79
N TYR A 103 5.44 -5.01 -7.29
CA TYR A 103 6.24 -3.77 -7.41
C TYR A 103 6.98 -3.74 -8.74
N LEU A 104 6.94 -2.58 -9.42
CA LEU A 104 7.59 -2.37 -10.71
C LEU A 104 8.96 -1.71 -10.52
N PRO A 105 10.00 -2.14 -11.27
CA PRO A 105 11.31 -1.53 -11.21
C PRO A 105 11.29 -0.13 -11.80
N VAL A 106 12.17 0.73 -11.31
CA VAL A 106 12.27 2.12 -11.76
C VAL A 106 13.38 2.27 -12.80
N ASN A 107 13.12 3.01 -13.86
CA ASN A 107 14.02 3.16 -15.01
C ASN A 107 14.80 4.48 -14.98
N SER A 108 14.28 5.52 -14.33
CA SER A 108 14.96 6.81 -14.23
C SER A 108 14.70 7.56 -12.92
N THR A 109 15.50 8.59 -12.65
CA THR A 109 15.29 9.47 -11.49
C THR A 109 13.98 10.25 -11.62
N GLU A 110 13.64 10.68 -12.83
CA GLU A 110 12.41 11.41 -13.15
C GLU A 110 11.19 10.52 -12.85
N GLU A 111 11.22 9.26 -13.29
CA GLU A 111 10.20 8.28 -12.95
C GLU A 111 10.13 8.07 -11.43
N LEU A 112 11.27 7.91 -10.74
CA LEU A 112 11.30 7.75 -9.29
C LEU A 112 10.61 8.91 -8.57
N ARG A 113 10.86 10.16 -9.00
CA ARG A 113 10.30 11.36 -8.34
C ARG A 113 8.87 11.71 -8.80
N ASN A 114 8.36 11.08 -9.86
CA ASN A 114 7.03 11.37 -10.40
C ASN A 114 5.91 10.56 -9.73
N PHE A 115 5.26 11.14 -8.73
CA PHE A 115 4.13 10.51 -8.02
C PHE A 115 2.90 10.18 -8.88
N GLY A 116 2.78 10.75 -10.08
CA GLY A 116 1.72 10.40 -11.04
C GLY A 116 1.94 9.05 -11.73
N VAL A 117 3.17 8.51 -11.68
CA VAL A 117 3.49 7.17 -12.18
C VAL A 117 3.32 6.15 -11.06
N SER A 118 2.48 5.15 -11.30
CA SER A 118 2.36 3.99 -10.41
C SER A 118 3.59 3.10 -10.54
N LEU A 119 4.19 2.77 -9.40
CA LEU A 119 5.24 1.75 -9.30
C LEU A 119 4.68 0.41 -8.82
N LEU A 120 3.36 0.23 -8.94
CA LEU A 120 2.64 -1.00 -8.64
C LEU A 120 1.97 -1.50 -9.91
N SER A 121 2.01 -2.81 -10.11
CA SER A 121 1.17 -3.46 -11.11
C SER A 121 -0.31 -3.36 -10.74
N ASP A 122 -1.18 -3.27 -11.76
CA ASP A 122 -2.65 -3.25 -11.66
C ASP A 122 -3.26 -4.55 -11.12
N ARG A 123 -2.44 -5.49 -10.63
CA ARG A 123 -2.93 -6.67 -9.94
C ARG A 123 -3.55 -6.23 -8.61
N ASP A 124 -4.84 -5.91 -8.68
CA ASP A 124 -5.76 -5.85 -7.54
C ASP A 124 -5.79 -7.19 -6.79
N ASN A 125 -5.38 -8.28 -7.46
CA ASN A 125 -5.07 -9.56 -6.87
C ASN A 125 -3.57 -9.66 -6.62
N PHE A 126 -3.15 -9.01 -5.54
CA PHE A 126 -2.10 -9.61 -4.72
C PHE A 126 -2.55 -11.04 -4.36
N PRO A 127 -1.67 -12.05 -4.44
CA PRO A 127 -2.06 -13.42 -4.16
C PRO A 127 -2.61 -13.63 -2.76
#